data_AF-A0AAJ1FEK6-F1
#
_entry.id   AF-A0AAJ1FEK6-F1
#
_cell.length_a   1.000
_cell.length_b   1.000
_cell.length_c   1.000
_cell.angle_alpha   90.00
_cell.angle_beta   90.00
_cell.angle_gamma   90.00
#
_symmetry.space_group_name_H-M   'P 1'
#
loop_
_entity.id
_entity.type
_entity.pdbx_description
1 polymer ?
#
loop_
_entity_poly.entity_id
_entity_poly.type
_entity_poly.pdbx_seq_one_letter_code
_entity_poly.pdbx_strand_id
1 'polypeptide(L)'
;MKKTALLLSLLISLFLPGLQAQENSAMPRFTEFRTPEEFDSGGWQNKIIDEAQIDSRILQLVTSKDTVDYYNRWICVQVLDKTTRRLLQEIDLAPDEEGGVGDMLCVDDYNFDGYDDFSMLEGVYASGNTSSVYFLFDPGTGTFFLSNIGGTNLEFNDVSKTITSTNYCCAGSRKMEQIYKLVDNRAVLIEQHCLTWVEVEEKGTYLEDEDGYPVFEEEDCYPDSYIDVELESVGSKDTCRLRLAIYDEDMAGGFVQYKDQKERIPLYLNHSQTVEPGSGGDPDTRRLFYNEMRQGVADGEYVVTLRYPDVIEVYYLRGKEEREFMLKKTTE
;
A
#
# COMPACT_ATOMS: atom_id res chain seq x y z
N MET A 1 -60.54 -21.10 35.41
CA MET A 1 -59.71 -19.88 35.58
C MET A 1 -58.25 -20.34 35.56
N LYS A 2 -57.61 -20.29 34.39
CA LYS A 2 -56.55 -19.33 33.98
C LYS A 2 -55.20 -19.49 34.72
N LYS A 3 -54.19 -20.04 34.01
CA LYS A 3 -52.84 -19.48 33.68
C LYS A 3 -51.82 -20.62 33.50
N THR A 4 -51.44 -21.03 32.29
CA THR A 4 -50.33 -20.52 31.42
C THR A 4 -48.91 -20.73 31.94
N ALA A 5 -48.13 -21.56 31.24
CA ALA A 5 -46.77 -21.30 30.69
C ALA A 5 -46.23 -22.66 30.13
N LEU A 6 -46.39 -22.96 28.84
CA LEU A 6 -45.46 -22.65 27.73
C LEU A 6 -43.99 -23.02 28.03
N LEU A 7 -43.58 -24.25 27.69
CA LEU A 7 -42.18 -24.58 27.44
C LEU A 7 -41.99 -24.55 25.92
N LEU A 8 -41.45 -23.43 25.44
CA LEU A 8 -41.05 -23.24 24.05
C LEU A 8 -39.62 -23.78 23.88
N SER A 9 -39.48 -24.64 22.89
CA SER A 9 -38.24 -25.17 22.33
C SER A 9 -37.19 -24.08 22.10
N LEU A 10 -36.02 -24.21 22.72
CA LEU A 10 -34.82 -23.45 22.34
C LEU A 10 -33.92 -24.37 21.51
N LEU A 11 -34.12 -24.32 20.19
CA LEU A 11 -33.13 -24.76 19.20
C LEU A 11 -31.96 -23.79 19.30
N ILE A 12 -30.86 -24.23 19.91
CA ILE A 12 -29.58 -23.52 19.85
C ILE A 12 -29.05 -23.72 18.43
N SER A 13 -29.29 -22.73 17.58
CA SER A 13 -28.52 -22.54 16.35
C SER A 13 -27.11 -22.15 16.76
N LEU A 14 -26.21 -23.14 16.82
CA LEU A 14 -24.78 -22.90 16.80
C LEU A 14 -24.46 -22.30 15.42
N PHE A 15 -24.41 -20.98 15.35
CA PHE A 15 -23.78 -20.25 14.25
C PHE A 15 -22.31 -20.64 14.24
N LEU A 16 -21.94 -21.57 13.35
CA LEU A 16 -20.59 -21.72 12.84
C LEU A 16 -20.39 -20.64 11.78
N PRO A 17 -19.57 -19.59 12.01
CA PRO A 17 -19.09 -18.77 10.91
C PRO A 17 -17.98 -19.57 10.24
N GLY A 18 -18.34 -20.40 9.26
CA GLY A 18 -17.36 -21.28 8.60
C GLY A 18 -17.89 -22.24 7.56
N LEU A 19 -19.14 -22.07 7.09
CA LEU A 19 -19.69 -22.87 6.00
C LEU A 19 -20.46 -21.96 5.04
N GLN A 20 -19.72 -21.05 4.40
CA GLN A 20 -20.22 -20.37 3.21
C GLN A 20 -19.10 -20.12 2.19
N ALA A 21 -18.15 -21.05 2.09
CA ALA A 21 -17.52 -21.32 0.79
C ALA A 21 -18.52 -22.21 0.03
N GLN A 22 -19.49 -21.56 -0.61
CA GLN A 22 -20.38 -22.24 -1.56
C GLN A 22 -19.49 -22.88 -2.63
N GLU A 23 -19.57 -24.21 -2.77
CA GLU A 23 -18.99 -24.98 -3.89
C GLU A 23 -19.59 -24.48 -5.21
N ASN A 24 -19.19 -23.31 -5.68
CA ASN A 24 -19.43 -22.89 -7.06
C ASN A 24 -18.40 -23.61 -7.93
N SER A 25 -18.64 -24.88 -8.19
CA SER A 25 -17.87 -25.69 -9.14
C SER A 25 -18.21 -25.31 -10.59
N ALA A 26 -18.18 -24.02 -10.91
CA ALA A 26 -18.36 -23.57 -12.29
C ALA A 26 -17.15 -23.97 -13.14
N MET A 27 -17.37 -24.20 -14.43
CA MET A 27 -16.27 -24.23 -15.38
C MET A 27 -15.73 -22.80 -15.56
N PRO A 28 -14.42 -22.62 -15.81
CA PRO A 28 -13.89 -21.32 -16.19
C PRO A 28 -14.63 -20.78 -17.42
N ARG A 29 -14.84 -19.47 -17.44
CA ARG A 29 -15.52 -18.75 -18.53
C ARG A 29 -14.74 -18.84 -19.84
N PHE A 30 -13.41 -18.77 -19.75
CA PHE A 30 -12.50 -18.86 -20.88
C PHE A 30 -11.57 -20.07 -20.71
N THR A 31 -11.37 -20.82 -21.79
CA THR A 31 -10.59 -22.07 -21.78
C THR A 31 -9.54 -22.14 -22.88
N GLU A 32 -9.49 -21.14 -23.77
CA GLU A 32 -8.59 -21.12 -24.91
C GLU A 32 -7.37 -20.27 -24.60
N PHE A 33 -6.19 -20.86 -24.79
CA PHE A 33 -4.92 -20.14 -24.77
C PHE A 33 -4.72 -19.39 -26.08
N ARG A 34 -4.06 -18.23 -26.01
CA ARG A 34 -3.61 -17.48 -27.18
C ARG A 34 -2.59 -18.33 -27.94
N THR A 35 -2.75 -18.45 -29.25
CA THR A 35 -1.76 -19.14 -30.10
C THR A 35 -0.64 -18.20 -30.57
N PRO A 36 0.52 -18.73 -30.97
CA PRO A 36 1.57 -17.93 -31.61
C PRO A 36 1.08 -17.21 -32.86
N GLU A 37 0.22 -17.83 -33.68
CA GLU A 37 -0.32 -17.21 -34.89
C GLU A 37 -1.23 -16.01 -34.56
N GLU A 38 -2.02 -16.10 -33.49
CA GLU A 38 -2.84 -14.99 -33.01
C GLU A 38 -1.96 -13.83 -32.52
N PHE A 39 -0.88 -14.14 -31.78
CA PHE A 39 0.12 -13.14 -31.38
C PHE A 39 0.78 -12.47 -32.59
N ASP A 40 1.26 -13.25 -33.56
CA ASP A 40 1.92 -12.74 -34.77
C ASP A 40 0.98 -11.91 -35.66
N SER A 41 -0.32 -12.25 -35.66
CA SER A 41 -1.35 -11.47 -36.36
C SER A 41 -1.68 -10.13 -35.70
N GLY A 42 -1.25 -9.94 -34.45
CA GLY A 42 -1.46 -8.73 -33.67
C GLY A 42 -2.84 -8.60 -33.03
N GLY A 43 -3.73 -9.59 -33.16
CA GLY A 43 -5.08 -9.51 -32.61
C GLY A 43 -5.62 -10.84 -32.08
N TRP A 44 -6.31 -10.78 -30.95
CA TRP A 44 -6.96 -11.92 -30.30
C TRP A 44 -8.12 -11.46 -29.42
N GLN A 45 -9.06 -12.35 -29.12
CA GLN A 45 -10.21 -12.01 -28.28
C GLN A 45 -10.38 -13.03 -27.16
N ASN A 46 -10.41 -12.53 -25.93
CA ASN A 46 -10.64 -13.27 -24.69
C ASN A 46 -9.81 -14.55 -24.57
N LYS A 47 -8.50 -14.42 -24.75
CA LYS A 47 -7.56 -15.54 -24.67
C LYS A 47 -6.82 -15.54 -23.36
N ILE A 48 -6.57 -16.74 -22.84
CA ILE A 48 -5.63 -16.94 -21.73
C ILE A 48 -4.23 -16.68 -22.30
N ILE A 49 -3.55 -15.68 -21.78
CA ILE A 49 -2.21 -15.29 -22.23
C ILE A 49 -1.12 -15.70 -21.26
N ASP A 50 -1.46 -15.87 -19.98
CA ASP A 50 -0.55 -16.32 -18.95
C ASP A 50 -1.25 -17.20 -17.90
N GLU A 51 -0.50 -18.12 -17.30
CA GLU A 51 -0.95 -19.02 -16.25
C GLU A 51 0.12 -19.10 -15.15
N ALA A 52 -0.25 -18.69 -13.93
CA ALA A 52 0.60 -18.81 -12.75
C ALA A 52 0.01 -19.81 -11.75
N GLN A 53 0.86 -20.44 -10.94
CA GLN A 53 0.43 -21.33 -9.86
C GLN A 53 0.70 -20.66 -8.53
N ILE A 54 -0.29 -20.72 -7.64
CA ILE A 54 -0.22 -20.13 -6.30
C ILE A 54 -0.84 -21.12 -5.32
N ASP A 55 -0.03 -21.75 -4.49
CA ASP A 55 -0.41 -22.89 -3.64
C ASP A 55 -1.23 -23.99 -4.38
N SER A 56 -2.49 -24.17 -3.95
CA SER A 56 -3.48 -25.10 -4.48
C SER A 56 -4.35 -24.50 -5.57
N ARG A 57 -3.98 -23.33 -6.11
CA ARG A 57 -4.73 -22.58 -7.10
C ARG A 57 -3.91 -22.36 -8.38
N ILE A 58 -4.63 -22.02 -9.43
CA ILE A 58 -4.08 -21.61 -10.73
C ILE A 58 -4.72 -20.27 -11.08
N LEU A 59 -3.91 -19.30 -11.42
CA LEU A 59 -4.33 -17.99 -11.93
C LEU A 59 -4.23 -18.02 -13.45
N GLN A 60 -5.26 -17.55 -14.14
CA GLN A 60 -5.24 -17.41 -15.60
C GLN A 60 -5.61 -15.98 -15.98
N LEU A 61 -4.67 -15.27 -16.61
CA LEU A 61 -4.89 -13.92 -17.12
C LEU A 61 -5.53 -13.98 -18.51
N VAL A 62 -6.71 -13.38 -18.65
CA VAL A 62 -7.46 -13.33 -19.91
C VAL A 62 -7.42 -11.93 -20.49
N THR A 63 -7.05 -11.81 -21.77
CA THR A 63 -6.95 -10.52 -22.46
C THR A 63 -7.57 -10.54 -23.86
N SER A 64 -7.83 -9.35 -24.40
CA SER A 64 -8.16 -9.12 -25.81
C SER A 64 -7.25 -8.05 -26.39
N LYS A 65 -7.00 -8.07 -27.69
CA LYS A 65 -6.29 -7.02 -28.41
C LYS A 65 -6.85 -6.89 -29.82
N ASP A 66 -7.23 -5.67 -30.21
CA ASP A 66 -7.56 -5.39 -31.60
C ASP A 66 -6.26 -5.14 -32.39
N THR A 67 -6.25 -5.47 -33.68
CA THR A 67 -5.03 -5.45 -34.51
C THR A 67 -4.41 -4.07 -34.70
N VAL A 68 -5.16 -3.01 -34.37
CA VAL A 68 -4.71 -1.62 -34.43
C VAL A 68 -4.19 -1.10 -33.09
N ASP A 69 -4.48 -1.82 -32.00
CA ASP A 69 -4.13 -1.38 -30.65
C ASP A 69 -2.67 -1.72 -30.35
N TYR A 70 -2.02 -0.83 -29.60
CA TYR A 70 -0.65 -1.08 -29.16
C TYR A 70 -0.60 -2.07 -27.99
N TYR A 71 -1.47 -1.89 -27.01
CA TYR A 71 -1.58 -2.74 -25.81
C TYR A 71 -2.81 -3.65 -25.87
N ASN A 72 -2.73 -4.78 -25.17
CA ASN A 72 -3.90 -5.60 -24.91
C ASN A 72 -4.75 -5.02 -23.77
N ARG A 73 -6.04 -5.29 -23.81
CA ARG A 73 -6.97 -5.00 -22.72
C ARG A 73 -7.10 -6.22 -21.81
N TRP A 74 -6.94 -6.01 -20.51
CA TRP A 74 -7.29 -6.99 -19.49
C TRP A 74 -8.81 -7.24 -19.46
N ILE A 75 -9.21 -8.50 -19.39
CA ILE A 75 -10.61 -8.91 -19.32
C ILE A 75 -10.92 -9.37 -17.89
N CYS A 76 -10.22 -10.40 -17.43
CA CYS A 76 -10.37 -10.94 -16.09
C CYS A 76 -9.15 -11.77 -15.69
N VAL A 77 -9.05 -12.07 -14.40
CA VAL A 77 -8.26 -13.19 -13.88
C VAL A 77 -9.22 -14.28 -13.42
N GLN A 78 -9.02 -15.49 -13.91
CA GLN A 78 -9.73 -16.68 -13.44
C GLN A 78 -8.85 -17.40 -12.42
N VAL A 79 -9.35 -17.56 -11.21
CA VAL A 79 -8.70 -18.32 -10.13
C VAL A 79 -9.34 -19.70 -10.10
N LEU A 80 -8.56 -20.74 -10.35
CA LEU A 80 -9.02 -22.11 -10.45
C LEU A 80 -8.45 -22.96 -9.33
N ASP A 81 -9.18 -24.00 -8.93
CA ASP A 81 -8.62 -25.08 -8.12
C ASP A 81 -7.62 -25.88 -8.97
N LYS A 82 -6.40 -26.07 -8.46
CA LYS A 82 -5.31 -26.71 -9.21
C LYS A 82 -5.57 -28.17 -9.56
N THR A 83 -6.36 -28.87 -8.74
CA THR A 83 -6.62 -30.31 -8.92
C THR A 83 -7.77 -30.55 -9.89
N THR A 84 -8.87 -29.82 -9.70
CA THR A 84 -10.13 -30.02 -10.41
C THR A 84 -10.28 -29.10 -11.62
N ARG A 85 -9.45 -28.05 -11.72
CA ARG A 85 -9.54 -26.96 -12.70
C ARG A 85 -10.92 -26.27 -12.71
N ARG A 86 -11.67 -26.36 -11.61
CA ARG A 86 -12.94 -25.66 -11.40
C ARG A 86 -12.66 -24.21 -11.00
N LEU A 87 -13.51 -23.30 -11.45
CA LEU A 87 -13.44 -21.89 -11.09
C LEU A 87 -13.72 -21.73 -9.59
N LEU A 88 -12.81 -21.07 -8.88
CA LEU A 88 -12.96 -20.66 -7.48
C LEU A 88 -13.39 -19.19 -7.39
N GLN A 89 -12.84 -18.36 -8.26
CA GLN A 89 -13.12 -16.92 -8.31
C GLN A 89 -12.88 -16.40 -9.74
N GLU A 90 -13.71 -15.45 -10.17
CA GLU A 90 -13.45 -14.61 -11.34
C GLU A 90 -13.27 -13.18 -10.84
N ILE A 91 -12.19 -12.53 -11.28
CA ILE A 91 -11.89 -11.14 -10.96
C ILE A 91 -12.02 -10.36 -12.26
N ASP A 92 -13.11 -9.61 -12.40
CA ASP A 92 -13.32 -8.75 -13.55
C ASP A 92 -12.34 -7.57 -13.52
N LEU A 93 -11.64 -7.34 -14.63
CA LEU A 93 -10.61 -6.30 -14.78
C LEU A 93 -11.05 -5.15 -15.69
N ALA A 94 -12.29 -5.19 -16.20
CA ALA A 94 -12.91 -4.18 -17.06
C ALA A 94 -14.25 -3.73 -16.43
N PRO A 95 -14.69 -2.46 -16.54
CA PRO A 95 -14.50 -1.58 -17.71
C PRO A 95 -14.17 -0.11 -17.29
N ASP A 96 -13.33 0.65 -18.00
CA ASP A 96 -13.84 1.69 -18.92
C ASP A 96 -12.73 2.48 -19.64
N GLU A 97 -11.47 2.52 -19.18
CA GLU A 97 -10.38 3.18 -19.91
C GLU A 97 -9.07 2.41 -19.68
N GLU A 98 -8.36 2.13 -20.80
CA GLU A 98 -6.99 1.61 -20.89
C GLU A 98 -6.58 0.63 -19.78
N GLY A 99 -6.97 -0.65 -19.94
CA GLY A 99 -6.43 -1.73 -19.11
C GLY A 99 -4.89 -1.79 -19.15
N GLY A 100 -4.29 -2.39 -18.12
CA GLY A 100 -2.84 -2.40 -17.95
C GLY A 100 -2.07 -3.03 -19.12
N VAL A 101 -0.80 -2.64 -19.25
CA VAL A 101 0.06 -3.01 -20.39
C VAL A 101 0.72 -4.38 -20.25
N GLY A 102 0.71 -4.97 -19.06
CA GLY A 102 1.33 -6.24 -18.74
C GLY A 102 0.62 -7.45 -19.35
N ASP A 103 1.40 -8.45 -19.74
CA ASP A 103 0.94 -9.74 -20.22
C ASP A 103 1.38 -10.91 -19.32
N MET A 104 1.85 -10.60 -18.11
CA MET A 104 2.38 -11.55 -17.14
C MET A 104 1.80 -11.35 -15.74
N LEU A 105 1.57 -12.45 -15.04
CA LEU A 105 1.27 -12.54 -13.61
C LEU A 105 2.57 -12.69 -12.82
N CYS A 106 2.80 -11.80 -11.86
CA CYS A 106 3.88 -11.92 -10.89
C CYS A 106 3.32 -12.39 -9.55
N VAL A 107 3.91 -13.44 -8.97
CA VAL A 107 3.48 -14.03 -7.69
C VAL A 107 4.56 -13.77 -6.64
N ASP A 108 4.16 -13.18 -5.51
CA ASP A 108 5.00 -12.90 -4.35
C ASP A 108 4.10 -12.58 -3.14
N ASP A 109 4.65 -12.50 -1.93
CA ASP A 109 3.94 -12.05 -0.72
C ASP A 109 4.04 -10.51 -0.61
N TYR A 110 3.02 -9.80 -1.10
CA TYR A 110 3.04 -8.34 -1.23
C TYR A 110 2.59 -7.62 0.04
N ASN A 111 1.97 -8.32 0.99
CA ASN A 111 1.58 -7.75 2.29
C ASN A 111 2.34 -8.32 3.50
N PHE A 112 3.31 -9.19 3.28
CA PHE A 112 4.18 -9.84 4.27
C PHE A 112 3.41 -10.70 5.29
N ASP A 113 2.26 -11.26 4.90
CA ASP A 113 1.39 -12.05 5.76
C ASP A 113 1.65 -13.57 5.69
N GLY A 114 2.55 -13.98 4.80
CA GLY A 114 2.98 -15.36 4.58
C GLY A 114 2.11 -16.14 3.59
N TYR A 115 1.15 -15.50 2.92
CA TYR A 115 0.43 -16.06 1.78
C TYR A 115 0.90 -15.39 0.49
N ASP A 116 1.07 -16.20 -0.55
CA ASP A 116 1.38 -15.65 -1.87
C ASP A 116 0.18 -14.83 -2.39
N ASP A 117 0.49 -13.67 -2.95
CA ASP A 117 -0.40 -12.75 -3.65
C ASP A 117 -0.07 -12.75 -5.15
N PHE A 118 -0.71 -11.86 -5.93
CA PHE A 118 -0.25 -11.61 -7.29
C PHE A 118 -0.35 -10.15 -7.73
N SER A 119 0.47 -9.77 -8.71
CA SER A 119 0.47 -8.46 -9.32
C SER A 119 0.54 -8.54 -10.85
N MET A 120 0.16 -7.44 -11.50
CA MET A 120 0.23 -7.29 -12.94
C MET A 120 0.73 -5.87 -13.27
N LEU A 121 1.61 -5.76 -14.27
CA LEU A 121 2.15 -4.49 -14.74
C LEU A 121 1.03 -3.62 -15.34
N GLU A 122 0.72 -2.52 -14.69
CA GLU A 122 -0.32 -1.58 -15.10
C GLU A 122 0.22 -0.62 -16.17
N GLY A 123 1.36 0.01 -15.91
CA GLY A 123 1.88 1.07 -16.77
C GLY A 123 3.39 1.10 -16.84
N VAL A 124 3.90 1.60 -17.97
CA VAL A 124 5.29 1.99 -18.17
C VAL A 124 5.32 3.45 -18.60
N TYR A 125 6.13 4.25 -17.92
CA TYR A 125 6.19 5.69 -18.04
C TYR A 125 7.60 6.17 -18.39
N ALA A 126 7.74 7.49 -18.53
CA ALA A 126 9.02 8.12 -18.79
C ALA A 126 10.06 7.79 -17.70
N SER A 127 11.33 7.83 -18.08
CA SER A 127 12.47 7.61 -17.18
C SER A 127 12.53 6.21 -16.54
N GLY A 128 11.89 5.21 -17.15
CA GLY A 128 11.93 3.82 -16.67
C GLY A 128 10.97 3.54 -15.50
N ASN A 129 10.05 4.46 -15.21
CA ASN A 129 9.04 4.29 -14.17
C ASN A 129 7.97 3.27 -14.59
N THR A 130 7.57 2.41 -13.66
CA THR A 130 6.47 1.45 -13.84
C THR A 130 5.49 1.52 -12.68
N SER A 131 4.24 1.13 -12.93
CA SER A 131 3.24 0.86 -11.90
C SER A 131 2.66 -0.54 -12.10
N SER A 132 2.19 -1.12 -11.00
CA SER A 132 1.52 -2.42 -11.00
C SER A 132 0.28 -2.35 -10.13
N VAL A 133 -0.71 -3.16 -10.48
CA VAL A 133 -1.85 -3.46 -9.60
C VAL A 133 -1.55 -4.72 -8.79
N TYR A 134 -1.98 -4.74 -7.53
CA TYR A 134 -1.72 -5.82 -6.58
C TYR A 134 -3.03 -6.43 -6.09
N PHE A 135 -3.10 -7.75 -6.08
CA PHE A 135 -4.25 -8.52 -5.60
C PHE A 135 -3.82 -9.37 -4.43
N LEU A 136 -4.32 -9.03 -3.24
CA LEU A 136 -3.94 -9.70 -2.01
C LEU A 136 -4.87 -10.87 -1.72
N PHE A 137 -4.31 -11.94 -1.18
CA PHE A 137 -5.05 -13.11 -0.74
C PHE A 137 -5.64 -12.88 0.65
N ASP A 138 -6.94 -13.09 0.80
CA ASP A 138 -7.58 -13.13 2.11
C ASP A 138 -7.74 -14.59 2.55
N PRO A 139 -6.95 -15.07 3.53
CA PRO A 139 -7.05 -16.45 4.02
C PRO A 139 -8.38 -16.73 4.76
N GLY A 140 -9.08 -15.69 5.23
CA GLY A 140 -10.39 -15.81 5.88
C GLY A 140 -11.52 -16.16 4.90
N THR A 141 -11.46 -15.62 3.67
CA THR A 141 -12.44 -15.91 2.61
C THR A 141 -11.93 -16.92 1.58
N GLY A 142 -10.61 -17.10 1.48
CA GLY A 142 -9.95 -17.93 0.49
C GLY A 142 -9.96 -17.33 -0.92
N THR A 143 -10.11 -16.00 -1.03
CA THR A 143 -10.25 -15.24 -2.28
C THR A 143 -9.26 -14.09 -2.37
N PHE A 144 -9.01 -13.59 -3.57
CA PHE A 144 -8.16 -12.42 -3.80
C PHE A 144 -8.99 -11.13 -3.93
N PHE A 145 -8.43 -10.00 -3.52
CA PHE A 145 -9.05 -8.69 -3.70
C PHE A 145 -8.06 -7.65 -4.18
N LEU A 146 -8.52 -6.67 -4.95
CA LEU A 146 -7.69 -5.56 -5.40
C LEU A 146 -7.23 -4.72 -4.20
N SER A 147 -5.93 -4.53 -4.08
CA SER A 147 -5.30 -3.72 -3.05
C SER A 147 -5.22 -2.25 -3.43
N ASN A 148 -5.04 -1.40 -2.42
CA ASN A 148 -4.68 0.00 -2.59
C ASN A 148 -3.16 0.24 -2.54
N ILE A 149 -2.35 -0.84 -2.53
CA ILE A 149 -0.90 -0.72 -2.72
C ILE A 149 -0.67 -0.12 -4.11
N GLY A 150 0.00 1.02 -4.14
CA GLY A 150 0.31 1.74 -5.36
C GLY A 150 1.57 2.57 -5.17
N GLY A 151 2.18 2.96 -6.29
CA GLY A 151 3.42 3.72 -6.33
C GLY A 151 4.22 3.39 -7.59
N THR A 152 5.43 3.95 -7.67
CA THR A 152 6.31 3.79 -8.83
C THR A 152 7.49 2.89 -8.50
N ASN A 153 7.80 1.95 -9.39
CA ASN A 153 8.94 1.01 -9.25
C ASN A 153 9.01 0.41 -7.84
N LEU A 154 7.92 -0.24 -7.42
CA LEU A 154 7.84 -0.79 -6.07
C LEU A 154 8.75 -2.02 -5.93
N GLU A 155 9.53 -2.05 -4.85
CA GLU A 155 10.34 -3.17 -4.43
C GLU A 155 9.90 -3.62 -3.03
N PHE A 156 9.68 -4.92 -2.84
CA PHE A 156 9.19 -5.50 -1.60
C PHE A 156 10.34 -6.21 -0.89
N ASN A 157 10.57 -5.88 0.38
CA ASN A 157 11.61 -6.49 1.19
C ASN A 157 10.99 -7.29 2.33
N ASP A 158 10.97 -8.61 2.19
CA ASP A 158 10.40 -9.53 3.18
C ASP A 158 11.14 -9.51 4.54
N VAL A 159 12.46 -9.26 4.53
CA VAL A 159 13.26 -9.23 5.76
C VAL A 159 12.92 -8.03 6.63
N SER A 160 12.83 -6.83 6.05
CA SER A 160 12.46 -5.62 6.77
C SER A 160 10.96 -5.34 6.80
N LYS A 161 10.16 -6.09 6.02
CA LYS A 161 8.73 -5.87 5.80
C LYS A 161 8.42 -4.45 5.37
N THR A 162 9.17 -3.98 4.39
CA THR A 162 9.07 -2.62 3.85
C THR A 162 8.91 -2.66 2.34
N ILE A 163 8.26 -1.63 1.81
CA ILE A 163 8.13 -1.39 0.37
C ILE A 163 8.95 -0.15 0.04
N THR A 164 9.84 -0.22 -0.94
CA THR A 164 10.54 0.94 -1.48
C THR A 164 9.89 1.34 -2.80
N SER A 165 9.47 2.59 -2.93
CA SER A 165 9.08 3.19 -4.20
C SER A 165 10.21 4.08 -4.70
N THR A 166 10.57 3.94 -5.98
CA THR A 166 11.55 4.81 -6.62
C THR A 166 10.92 5.50 -7.82
N ASN A 167 10.77 6.82 -7.77
CA ASN A 167 10.23 7.60 -8.89
C ASN A 167 11.36 8.42 -9.54
N TYR A 168 11.64 8.17 -10.82
CA TYR A 168 12.60 8.96 -11.60
C TYR A 168 11.91 10.10 -12.33
N CYS A 169 12.52 11.28 -12.34
CA CYS A 169 12.04 12.41 -13.14
C CYS A 169 13.21 13.15 -13.80
N CYS A 170 12.91 14.22 -14.54
CA CYS A 170 13.93 15.04 -15.21
C CYS A 170 14.89 14.22 -16.10
N ALA A 171 14.36 13.26 -16.86
CA ALA A 171 15.15 12.33 -17.68
C ALA A 171 16.16 11.48 -16.88
N GLY A 172 15.82 11.17 -15.63
CA GLY A 172 16.63 10.36 -14.71
C GLY A 172 17.54 11.18 -13.80
N SER A 173 17.67 12.50 -14.01
CA SER A 173 18.59 13.34 -13.23
C SER A 173 18.17 13.55 -11.78
N ARG A 174 16.91 13.26 -11.47
CA ARG A 174 16.37 13.24 -10.12
C ARG A 174 15.63 11.94 -9.87
N LYS A 175 15.72 11.45 -8.64
CA LYS A 175 14.84 10.39 -8.15
C LYS A 175 14.34 10.69 -6.74
N MET A 176 13.12 10.25 -6.48
CA MET A 176 12.53 10.24 -5.14
C MET A 176 12.42 8.80 -4.69
N GLU A 177 12.98 8.51 -3.52
CA GLU A 177 12.87 7.21 -2.86
C GLU A 177 11.97 7.35 -1.64
N GLN A 178 10.94 6.52 -1.57
CA GLN A 178 9.97 6.50 -0.48
C GLN A 178 9.89 5.10 0.10
N ILE A 179 10.03 4.96 1.41
CA ILE A 179 9.97 3.66 2.10
C ILE A 179 8.70 3.60 2.92
N TYR A 180 7.93 2.54 2.75
CA TYR A 180 6.65 2.32 3.38
C TYR A 180 6.67 1.08 4.27
N LYS A 181 5.81 1.08 5.29
CA LYS A 181 5.35 -0.13 5.99
C LYS A 181 3.86 -0.32 5.75
N LEU A 182 3.43 -1.57 5.62
CA LEU A 182 2.00 -1.86 5.50
C LEU A 182 1.35 -1.93 6.88
N VAL A 183 0.21 -1.26 7.00
CA VAL A 183 -0.71 -1.33 8.14
C VAL A 183 -2.09 -1.55 7.57
N ASP A 184 -2.74 -2.67 7.93
CA ASP A 184 -4.07 -3.05 7.44
C ASP A 184 -4.18 -2.94 5.91
N ASN A 185 -3.19 -3.49 5.19
CA ASN A 185 -3.04 -3.45 3.73
C ASN A 185 -2.97 -2.03 3.13
N ARG A 186 -2.59 -1.02 3.92
CA ARG A 186 -2.31 0.34 3.45
C ARG A 186 -0.85 0.69 3.63
N ALA A 187 -0.23 1.27 2.60
CA ALA A 187 1.14 1.73 2.63
C ALA A 187 1.24 3.02 3.46
N VAL A 188 1.98 2.97 4.56
CA VAL A 188 2.27 4.11 5.44
C VAL A 188 3.72 4.53 5.19
N LEU A 189 3.91 5.76 4.72
CA LEU A 189 5.23 6.32 4.43
C LEU A 189 6.02 6.53 5.73
N ILE A 190 7.21 5.96 5.80
CA ILE A 190 8.11 6.01 6.98
C ILE A 190 9.46 6.67 6.67
N GLU A 191 9.80 6.87 5.39
CA GLU A 191 11.05 7.52 4.98
C GLU A 191 10.90 8.10 3.58
N GLN A 192 11.54 9.24 3.33
CA GLN A 192 11.60 9.86 2.02
C GLN A 192 12.97 10.48 1.80
N HIS A 193 13.56 10.22 0.63
CA HIS A 193 14.80 10.81 0.15
C HIS A 193 14.58 11.42 -1.23
N CYS A 194 15.16 12.59 -1.45
CA CYS A 194 15.16 13.28 -2.73
C CYS A 194 16.60 13.38 -3.18
N LEU A 195 16.86 12.87 -4.37
CA LEU A 195 18.20 12.59 -4.83
C LEU A 195 18.39 13.23 -6.21
N THR A 196 19.47 13.97 -6.37
CA THR A 196 19.88 14.55 -7.66
C THR A 196 21.25 14.01 -8.06
N TRP A 197 21.53 13.91 -9.36
CA TRP A 197 22.87 13.56 -9.81
C TRP A 197 23.91 14.55 -9.30
N VAL A 198 25.08 14.02 -8.96
CA VAL A 198 26.26 14.84 -8.69
C VAL A 198 26.79 15.36 -10.02
N GLU A 199 26.68 16.67 -10.25
CA GLU A 199 27.16 17.29 -11.49
C GLU A 199 28.69 17.43 -11.52
N VAL A 200 29.29 17.18 -12.68
CA VAL A 200 30.70 17.40 -12.99
C VAL A 200 30.78 18.59 -13.94
N GLU A 201 30.87 19.80 -13.37
CA GLU A 201 30.80 21.07 -14.10
C GLU A 201 31.74 21.13 -15.31
N GLU A 202 32.99 20.67 -15.16
CA GLU A 202 34.02 20.73 -16.20
C GLU A 202 33.65 19.96 -17.48
N LYS A 203 32.76 18.97 -17.36
CA LYS A 203 32.35 18.08 -18.45
C LYS A 203 30.92 18.32 -18.93
N GLY A 204 30.13 19.13 -18.21
CA GLY A 204 28.69 19.30 -18.48
C GLY A 204 27.93 17.98 -18.41
N THR A 205 28.33 17.09 -17.50
CA THR A 205 27.74 15.74 -17.28
C THR A 205 27.65 15.44 -15.79
N TYR A 206 27.19 14.26 -15.41
CA TYR A 206 27.16 13.77 -14.03
C TYR A 206 28.32 12.82 -13.71
N LEU A 207 28.55 12.61 -12.41
CA LEU A 207 29.49 11.62 -11.90
C LEU A 207 28.91 10.21 -12.07
N GLU A 208 29.73 9.28 -12.53
CA GLU A 208 29.37 7.86 -12.65
C GLU A 208 30.19 7.03 -11.64
N ASP A 209 29.60 5.94 -11.14
CA ASP A 209 30.29 4.95 -10.30
C ASP A 209 31.14 3.97 -11.14
N GLU A 210 31.73 2.96 -10.49
CA GLU A 210 32.60 1.97 -11.16
C GLU A 210 31.87 1.13 -12.22
N ASP A 211 30.54 1.01 -12.11
CA ASP A 211 29.68 0.26 -13.02
C ASP A 211 29.05 1.16 -14.10
N GLY A 212 29.32 2.47 -14.08
CA GLY A 212 28.82 3.43 -15.05
C GLY A 212 27.42 3.96 -14.73
N TYR A 213 26.94 3.79 -13.49
CA TYR A 213 25.66 4.36 -13.06
C TYR A 213 25.84 5.77 -12.49
N PRO A 214 24.86 6.67 -12.68
CA PRO A 214 24.91 8.00 -12.09
C PRO A 214 25.02 7.93 -10.56
N VAL A 215 25.95 8.72 -10.02
CA VAL A 215 26.07 8.96 -8.58
C VAL A 215 25.08 10.05 -8.19
N PHE A 216 24.33 9.82 -7.12
CA PHE A 216 23.36 10.75 -6.57
C PHE A 216 23.83 11.33 -5.23
N GLU A 217 23.41 12.56 -4.96
CA GLU A 217 23.49 13.20 -3.65
C GLU A 217 22.10 13.60 -3.15
N GLU A 218 21.96 13.67 -1.83
CA GLU A 218 20.70 14.02 -1.17
C GLU A 218 20.45 15.53 -1.24
N GLU A 219 19.26 15.90 -1.69
CA GLU A 219 18.74 17.26 -1.66
C GLU A 219 17.50 17.32 -0.76
N ASP A 220 17.18 18.52 -0.26
CA ASP A 220 16.00 18.72 0.56
C ASP A 220 14.74 18.35 -0.25
N CYS A 221 14.06 17.29 0.18
CA CYS A 221 12.71 17.03 -0.29
C CYS A 221 11.83 18.24 0.04
N TYR A 222 11.23 18.84 -0.98
CA TYR A 222 10.31 19.99 -0.90
C TYR A 222 9.87 20.31 0.54
N PRO A 223 10.41 21.38 1.17
CA PRO A 223 10.26 21.62 2.61
C PRO A 223 8.81 21.83 3.07
N ASP A 224 7.89 22.05 2.13
CA ASP A 224 6.46 22.26 2.36
C ASP A 224 5.61 20.97 2.23
N SER A 225 6.20 19.79 2.34
CA SER A 225 5.47 18.52 2.13
C SER A 225 5.45 17.59 3.34
N TYR A 226 6.19 17.92 4.41
CA TYR A 226 6.13 17.14 5.64
C TYR A 226 6.41 17.95 6.90
N ILE A 227 5.66 17.65 7.96
CA ILE A 227 5.95 18.13 9.30
C ILE A 227 6.95 17.19 9.92
N ASP A 228 8.12 17.68 10.34
CA ASP A 228 9.13 16.92 11.07
C ASP A 228 9.41 17.57 12.42
N VAL A 229 9.10 16.87 13.51
CA VAL A 229 9.28 17.41 14.87
C VAL A 229 9.99 16.41 15.76
N GLU A 230 11.05 16.87 16.42
CA GLU A 230 11.60 16.21 17.60
C GLU A 230 10.79 16.63 18.84
N LEU A 231 10.20 15.65 19.54
CA LEU A 231 9.43 15.89 20.75
C LEU A 231 10.10 15.27 21.97
N GLU A 232 9.93 15.83 23.16
CA GLU A 232 10.29 15.22 24.43
C GLU A 232 9.11 15.14 25.41
N SER A 233 9.01 14.04 26.16
CA SER A 233 7.99 13.86 27.18
C SER A 233 8.14 14.88 28.32
N VAL A 234 7.06 15.56 28.68
CA VAL A 234 7.05 16.53 29.78
C VAL A 234 6.89 15.83 31.12
N GLY A 235 7.78 16.12 32.07
CA GLY A 235 7.65 15.64 33.46
C GLY A 235 8.07 14.19 33.71
N SER A 236 8.53 13.46 32.70
CA SER A 236 9.15 12.14 32.84
C SER A 236 10.67 12.24 33.00
N LYS A 237 11.28 11.27 33.70
CA LYS A 237 12.76 11.11 33.76
C LYS A 237 13.34 10.50 32.48
N ASP A 238 12.50 9.77 31.73
CA ASP A 238 12.87 9.11 30.49
C ASP A 238 12.32 9.93 29.33
N THR A 239 13.13 10.87 28.83
CA THR A 239 12.80 11.68 27.66
C THR A 239 12.79 10.80 26.42
N CYS A 240 11.60 10.47 25.92
CA CYS A 240 11.46 9.94 24.57
C CYS A 240 11.71 11.09 23.60
N ARG A 241 12.75 11.00 22.75
CA ARG A 241 12.78 11.78 21.51
C ARG A 241 12.07 11.00 20.44
N LEU A 242 11.11 11.63 19.78
CA LEU A 242 10.46 11.04 18.63
C LEU A 242 10.39 12.00 17.45
N ARG A 243 10.57 11.42 16.26
CA ARG A 243 10.36 12.04 14.96
C ARG A 243 8.94 11.73 14.50
N LEU A 244 8.17 12.73 14.10
CA LEU A 244 6.85 12.59 13.49
C LEU A 244 6.89 13.22 12.11
N ALA A 245 6.63 12.44 11.06
CA ALA A 245 6.55 12.87 9.66
C ALA A 245 5.10 12.78 9.18
N ILE A 246 4.49 13.85 8.68
CA ILE A 246 3.13 13.83 8.10
C ILE A 246 3.22 14.27 6.65
N TYR A 247 2.84 13.42 5.71
CA TYR A 247 3.00 13.68 4.27
C TYR A 247 1.68 14.12 3.61
N ASP A 248 1.74 15.24 2.86
CA ASP A 248 0.72 15.76 1.92
C ASP A 248 -0.68 16.15 2.49
N GLU A 249 -1.58 16.68 1.64
CA GLU A 249 -2.91 17.24 1.97
C GLU A 249 -3.77 16.31 2.87
N ASP A 250 -3.64 15.00 2.66
CA ASP A 250 -4.42 13.98 3.36
C ASP A 250 -3.86 13.63 4.75
N MET A 251 -2.62 14.01 5.05
CA MET A 251 -1.95 13.76 6.34
C MET A 251 -2.04 12.29 6.80
N ALA A 252 -2.12 11.36 5.84
CA ALA A 252 -2.63 10.01 6.07
C ALA A 252 -1.61 9.03 6.68
N GLY A 253 -0.32 9.39 6.68
CA GLY A 253 0.74 8.51 7.11
C GLY A 253 1.90 9.23 7.77
N GLY A 254 2.66 8.47 8.56
CA GLY A 254 3.83 8.94 9.26
C GLY A 254 4.51 7.84 10.05
N PHE A 255 5.50 8.22 10.85
CA PHE A 255 6.12 7.31 11.80
C PHE A 255 6.43 7.99 13.11
N VAL A 256 6.70 7.18 14.12
CA VAL A 256 7.35 7.54 15.36
C VAL A 256 8.64 6.74 15.48
N GLN A 257 9.75 7.39 15.80
CA GLN A 257 11.03 6.73 16.05
C GLN A 257 11.58 7.18 17.40
N TYR A 258 11.66 6.25 18.36
CA TYR A 258 12.20 6.54 19.68
C TYR A 258 13.72 6.70 19.62
N LYS A 259 14.27 7.60 20.45
CA LYS A 259 15.72 7.76 20.61
C LYS A 259 16.43 6.41 20.78
N ASP A 260 17.56 6.26 20.09
CA ASP A 260 18.41 5.06 20.12
C ASP A 260 17.76 3.79 19.53
N GLN A 261 16.55 3.89 18.96
CA GLN A 261 15.92 2.81 18.20
C GLN A 261 16.12 3.02 16.70
N LYS A 262 16.53 1.95 16.01
CA LYS A 262 16.59 1.94 14.54
C LYS A 262 15.20 1.81 13.91
N GLU A 263 14.27 1.19 14.62
CA GLU A 263 12.93 0.92 14.10
C GLU A 263 12.10 2.19 14.04
N ARG A 264 11.53 2.44 12.86
CA ARG A 264 10.44 3.40 12.65
C ARG A 264 9.11 2.67 12.78
N ILE A 265 8.26 3.15 13.67
CA ILE A 265 6.96 2.57 13.96
C ILE A 265 5.92 3.37 13.17
N PRO A 266 5.12 2.75 12.30
CA PRO A 266 4.16 3.47 11.48
C PRO A 266 3.05 4.10 12.32
N LEU A 267 2.67 5.31 11.94
CA LEU A 267 1.51 6.04 12.45
C LEU A 267 0.39 5.99 11.43
N TYR A 268 -0.76 5.48 11.85
CA TYR A 268 -1.93 5.36 11.00
C TYR A 268 -2.95 6.45 11.37
N LEU A 269 -3.33 7.30 10.42
CA LEU A 269 -4.36 8.32 10.66
C LEU A 269 -5.72 7.63 10.88
N ASN A 270 -6.18 7.63 12.12
CA ASN A 270 -7.47 7.08 12.50
C ASN A 270 -8.60 8.02 12.08
N HIS A 271 -8.52 9.28 12.50
CA HIS A 271 -9.47 10.32 12.13
C HIS A 271 -8.87 11.71 12.31
N SER A 272 -9.55 12.73 11.77
CA SER A 272 -9.21 14.13 11.99
C SER A 272 -10.45 14.98 12.25
N GLN A 273 -10.25 16.11 12.91
CA GLN A 273 -11.29 17.12 13.14
C GLN A 273 -10.74 18.53 12.89
N THR A 274 -11.56 19.39 12.30
CA THR A 274 -11.29 20.83 12.25
C THR A 274 -11.64 21.43 13.61
N VAL A 275 -10.64 22.00 14.29
CA VAL A 275 -10.78 22.68 15.59
C VAL A 275 -11.18 24.15 15.37
N GLU A 276 -10.54 24.80 14.41
CA GLU A 276 -10.81 26.19 14.05
C GLU A 276 -10.65 26.33 12.53
N PRO A 277 -11.66 26.87 11.81
CA PRO A 277 -11.54 27.10 10.38
C PRO A 277 -10.52 28.21 10.11
N GLY A 278 -9.75 28.04 9.04
CA GLY A 278 -8.86 29.06 8.53
C GLY A 278 -9.62 30.30 8.03
N SER A 279 -8.92 31.42 7.89
CA SER A 279 -9.50 32.66 7.35
C SER A 279 -8.53 33.32 6.36
N GLY A 280 -9.06 33.91 5.28
CA GLY A 280 -8.24 34.73 4.38
C GLY A 280 -7.12 33.98 3.64
N GLY A 281 -7.21 32.65 3.50
CA GLY A 281 -6.18 31.82 2.88
C GLY A 281 -5.33 31.03 3.89
N ASP A 282 -5.49 31.29 5.18
CA ASP A 282 -4.85 30.48 6.23
C ASP A 282 -5.44 29.06 6.27
N PRO A 283 -4.64 28.02 6.58
CA PRO A 283 -5.14 26.67 6.72
C PRO A 283 -5.97 26.49 8.00
N ASP A 284 -6.87 25.50 7.96
CA ASP A 284 -7.62 25.06 9.14
C ASP A 284 -6.66 24.61 10.26
N THR A 285 -7.05 24.92 11.49
CA THR A 285 -6.46 24.26 12.65
C THR A 285 -7.08 22.89 12.78
N ARG A 286 -6.30 21.84 12.57
CA ARG A 286 -6.74 20.45 12.61
C ARG A 286 -6.22 19.77 13.87
N ARG A 287 -7.02 18.85 14.41
CA ARG A 287 -6.56 17.86 15.37
C ARG A 287 -6.62 16.49 14.70
N LEU A 288 -5.48 15.81 14.69
CA LEU A 288 -5.24 14.54 14.03
C LEU A 288 -5.01 13.48 15.09
N PHE A 289 -5.59 12.31 14.88
CA PHE A 289 -5.52 11.18 15.78
C PHE A 289 -4.84 10.03 15.07
N TYR A 290 -3.62 9.70 15.49
CA TYR A 290 -2.78 8.69 14.88
C TYR A 290 -2.61 7.50 15.80
N ASN A 291 -2.97 6.31 15.32
CA ASN A 291 -2.65 5.08 16.02
C ASN A 291 -1.16 4.75 15.84
N GLU A 292 -0.46 4.49 16.94
CA GLU A 292 0.88 3.88 16.92
C GLU A 292 0.73 2.38 16.66
N MET A 293 1.17 1.94 15.48
CA MET A 293 0.92 0.58 15.00
C MET A 293 2.14 -0.31 15.21
N ARG A 294 2.01 -1.33 16.06
CA ARG A 294 3.04 -2.34 16.31
C ARG A 294 2.54 -3.70 15.89
N GLN A 295 3.23 -4.34 14.95
CA GLN A 295 2.85 -5.67 14.44
C GLN A 295 1.37 -5.73 14.00
N GLY A 296 0.88 -4.67 13.36
CA GLY A 296 -0.51 -4.56 12.91
C GLY A 296 -1.53 -4.22 13.99
N VAL A 297 -1.11 -3.97 15.24
CA VAL A 297 -2.02 -3.64 16.35
C VAL A 297 -1.73 -2.23 16.89
N ALA A 298 -2.80 -1.46 17.14
CA ALA A 298 -2.67 -0.16 17.79
C ALA A 298 -2.26 -0.32 19.27
N ASP A 299 -1.14 0.26 19.66
CA ASP A 299 -0.60 0.23 21.04
C ASP A 299 -0.89 1.53 21.83
N GLY A 300 -1.14 2.62 21.11
CA GLY A 300 -1.57 3.91 21.66
C GLY A 300 -1.93 4.89 20.56
N GLU A 301 -2.31 6.10 20.94
CA GLU A 301 -2.74 7.14 20.02
C GLU A 301 -1.95 8.44 20.25
N TYR A 302 -1.33 8.96 19.21
CA TYR A 302 -0.81 10.32 19.19
C TYR A 302 -1.91 11.27 18.75
N VAL A 303 -2.09 12.33 19.52
CA VAL A 303 -2.99 13.41 19.16
C VAL A 303 -2.16 14.64 18.85
N VAL A 304 -2.24 15.09 17.60
CA VAL A 304 -1.49 16.22 17.07
C VAL A 304 -2.45 17.33 16.72
N THR A 305 -2.32 18.48 17.39
CA THR A 305 -3.02 19.70 16.98
C THR A 305 -2.06 20.57 16.20
N LEU A 306 -2.44 20.96 14.98
CA LEU A 306 -1.59 21.75 14.10
C LEU A 306 -2.40 22.77 13.29
N ARG A 307 -1.74 23.85 12.90
CA ARG A 307 -2.16 24.76 11.83
C ARG A 307 -1.00 24.78 10.85
N TYR A 308 -1.16 24.06 9.74
CA TYR A 308 -0.05 23.75 8.83
C TYR A 308 0.80 25.00 8.49
N PRO A 309 2.15 24.91 8.55
CA PRO A 309 2.99 23.76 8.96
C PRO A 309 3.23 23.67 10.47
N ASP A 310 2.68 24.58 11.27
CA ASP A 310 2.96 24.69 12.70
C ASP A 310 2.23 23.62 13.54
N VAL A 311 3.01 22.73 14.16
CA VAL A 311 2.52 21.88 15.25
C VAL A 311 2.35 22.71 16.53
N ILE A 312 1.13 22.77 17.03
CA ILE A 312 0.71 23.56 18.21
C ILE A 312 0.88 22.73 19.48
N GLU A 313 0.39 21.49 19.46
CA GLU A 313 0.35 20.61 20.63
C GLU A 313 0.46 19.15 20.19
N VAL A 314 1.18 18.34 20.97
CA VAL A 314 1.21 16.89 20.82
C VAL A 314 1.08 16.23 22.18
N TYR A 315 0.23 15.22 22.27
CA TYR A 315 0.22 14.31 23.41
C TYR A 315 0.00 12.87 22.96
N TYR A 316 0.36 11.94 23.83
CA TYR A 316 0.21 10.51 23.61
C TYR A 316 -0.75 9.90 24.63
N LEU A 317 -1.72 9.15 24.14
CA LEU A 317 -2.68 8.37 24.92
C LEU A 317 -2.25 6.91 24.91
N ARG A 318 -1.79 6.38 26.04
CA ARG A 318 -1.46 4.95 26.15
C ARG A 318 -2.73 4.13 26.38
N GLY A 319 -3.10 3.31 25.39
CA GLY A 319 -4.40 2.64 25.32
C GLY A 319 -4.77 1.74 26.52
N LYS A 320 -3.81 1.18 27.25
CA LYS A 320 -4.07 0.31 28.41
C LYS A 320 -4.22 1.03 29.75
N GLU A 321 -3.79 2.28 29.85
CA GLU A 321 -3.66 2.99 31.13
C GLU A 321 -4.52 4.25 31.23
N GLU A 322 -5.26 4.62 30.17
CA GLU A 322 -5.99 5.90 30.06
C GLU A 322 -5.12 7.09 30.48
N ARG A 323 -3.81 6.99 30.24
CA ARG A 323 -2.81 7.94 30.71
C ARG A 323 -2.37 8.81 29.56
N GLU A 324 -2.48 10.10 29.78
CA GLU A 324 -2.02 11.14 28.87
C GLU A 324 -0.59 11.54 29.19
N PHE A 325 0.23 11.63 28.15
CA PHE A 325 1.61 12.08 28.21
C PHE A 325 1.78 13.29 27.30
N MET A 326 1.96 14.46 27.90
CA MET A 326 2.23 15.68 27.14
C MET A 326 3.63 15.62 26.53
N LEU A 327 3.73 16.01 25.27
CA LEU A 327 4.97 16.09 24.52
C LEU A 327 5.21 17.54 24.13
N LYS A 328 6.46 18.00 24.25
CA LYS A 328 6.85 19.34 23.81
C LYS A 328 7.96 19.24 22.78
N LYS A 329 7.97 20.17 21.82
CA LYS A 329 9.07 20.32 20.87
C LYS A 329 10.39 20.51 21.62
N THR A 330 11.42 19.78 21.23
CA THR A 330 12.77 20.09 21.69
C THR A 330 13.21 21.40 21.05
N THR A 331 13.75 22.31 21.85
CA THR A 331 14.49 23.46 21.35
C THR A 331 15.92 22.97 21.17
N GLU A 332 16.47 23.12 19.96
CA GLU A 332 17.91 22.91 19.72
C GLU A 332 18.77 23.83 20.59
#